data_AF-A0A397AL27-F1
#
_entry.id   AF-A0A397AL27-F1
#
_cell.length_a   1.000
_cell.length_b   1.000
_cell.length_c   1.000
_cell.angle_alpha   90.00
_cell.angle_beta   90.00
_cell.angle_gamma   90.00
#
_symmetry.space_group_name_H-M   'P 1'
#
loop_
_entity.id
_entity.type
_entity.pdbx_description
1 polymer ?
#
loop_
_entity_poly.entity_id
_entity_poly.type
_entity_poly.pdbx_seq_one_letter_code
_entity_poly.pdbx_strand_id
1 'polypeptide(L)'
;MSAASRPTLRIRGADDMHHHLRDGAALGLTVPQASAQFRRVIVMPNLVPPVTTAALAIAYRERILQHVPVGRAFEPLMTLYMTDGTTPAIIREAKASGVVFAVKYYP
;
A
#
# COMPACT_ATOMS: atom_id res chain seq x y z
N MET A 1 -20.61 -39.93 10.13
CA MET A 1 -21.01 -39.05 9.01
C MET A 1 -19.74 -38.40 8.47
N SER A 2 -19.34 -38.73 7.25
CA SER A 2 -18.16 -38.14 6.60
C SER A 2 -18.51 -36.71 6.19
N ALA A 3 -17.75 -35.71 6.67
CA ALA A 3 -17.98 -34.33 6.29
C ALA A 3 -17.71 -34.16 4.79
N ALA A 4 -18.71 -33.74 4.03
CA ALA A 4 -18.55 -33.45 2.61
C ALA A 4 -17.44 -32.39 2.42
N SER A 5 -16.48 -32.68 1.54
CA SER A 5 -15.39 -31.76 1.20
C SER A 5 -15.95 -30.44 0.67
N ARG A 6 -15.54 -29.31 1.26
CA ARG A 6 -15.93 -27.99 0.74
C ARG A 6 -15.34 -27.79 -0.66
N PRO A 7 -16.10 -27.22 -1.62
CA PRO A 7 -15.56 -26.92 -2.94
C PRO A 7 -14.44 -25.88 -2.83
N THR A 8 -13.41 -26.04 -3.67
CA THR A 8 -12.24 -25.15 -3.71
C THR A 8 -12.26 -24.30 -4.97
N LEU A 9 -11.86 -23.03 -4.84
CA LEU A 9 -11.71 -22.09 -5.96
C LEU A 9 -10.25 -21.64 -6.02
N ARG A 10 -9.61 -21.83 -7.19
CA ARG A 10 -8.25 -21.37 -7.45
C ARG A 10 -8.27 -20.17 -8.40
N ILE A 11 -7.77 -19.03 -7.92
CA ILE A 11 -7.63 -17.79 -8.70
C ILE A 11 -6.16 -17.39 -8.80
N ARG A 12 -5.85 -16.49 -9.75
CA ARG A 12 -4.56 -15.80 -9.74
C ARG A 12 -4.44 -14.96 -8.46
N GLY A 13 -3.21 -14.76 -7.98
CA GLY A 13 -2.97 -13.92 -6.80
C GLY A 13 -3.60 -12.54 -6.98
N ALA A 14 -4.44 -12.16 -6.02
CA ALA A 14 -5.20 -10.92 -6.05
C ALA A 14 -4.34 -9.72 -5.64
N ASP A 15 -4.85 -8.53 -5.92
CA ASP A 15 -4.30 -7.26 -5.50
C ASP A 15 -5.41 -6.42 -4.86
N ASP A 16 -5.07 -5.60 -3.87
CA ASP A 16 -6.02 -4.70 -3.21
C ASP A 16 -5.84 -3.26 -3.72
N MET A 17 -6.86 -2.72 -4.38
CA MET A 17 -6.78 -1.40 -5.02
C MET A 17 -7.11 -0.23 -4.06
N HIS A 18 -7.37 -0.50 -2.78
CA HIS A 18 -7.54 0.56 -1.77
C HIS A 18 -7.27 0.01 -0.36
N HIS A 19 -6.07 0.25 0.18
CA HIS A 19 -5.69 -0.31 1.49
C HIS A 19 -5.08 0.72 2.44
N HIS A 20 -5.39 0.59 3.74
CA HIS A 20 -4.82 1.41 4.82
C HIS A 20 -3.91 0.59 5.72
N LEU A 21 -2.59 0.67 5.50
CA LEU A 21 -1.60 -0.05 6.32
C LEU A 21 -1.28 0.64 7.66
N ARG A 22 -1.66 1.92 7.83
CA ARG A 22 -1.33 2.75 9.01
C ARG A 22 0.20 2.94 9.13
N ASP A 23 0.72 3.22 10.31
CA ASP A 23 2.17 3.43 10.51
C ASP A 23 2.61 2.96 11.90
N GLY A 24 3.92 3.01 12.17
CA GLY A 24 4.51 2.65 13.45
C GLY A 24 4.20 1.21 13.84
N ALA A 25 3.83 0.99 15.11
CA ALA A 25 3.57 -0.35 15.65
C ALA A 25 2.46 -1.12 14.90
N ALA A 26 1.53 -0.41 14.25
CA ALA A 26 0.47 -1.05 13.48
C ALA A 26 0.99 -1.79 12.24
N LEU A 27 2.11 -1.35 11.65
CA LEU A 27 2.71 -2.00 10.47
C LEU A 27 3.11 -3.45 10.75
N GLY A 28 3.54 -3.74 11.98
CA GLY A 28 3.86 -5.10 12.41
C GLY A 28 2.68 -6.07 12.37
N LEU A 29 1.45 -5.55 12.33
CA LEU A 29 0.23 -6.35 12.19
C LEU A 29 -0.32 -6.28 10.75
N THR A 30 -0.46 -5.08 10.20
CA THR A 30 -1.19 -4.85 8.94
C THR A 30 -0.43 -5.36 7.72
N VAL A 31 0.90 -5.20 7.67
CA VAL A 31 1.71 -5.59 6.51
C VAL A 31 1.77 -7.12 6.35
N PRO A 32 2.03 -7.93 7.42
CA PRO A 32 1.97 -9.38 7.29
C PRO A 32 0.59 -9.90 6.86
N GLN A 33 -0.49 -9.28 7.36
CA GLN A 33 -1.85 -9.66 6.98
C GLN A 33 -2.15 -9.36 5.50
N ALA A 34 -1.81 -8.16 5.03
CA ALA A 34 -2.01 -7.78 3.64
C ALA A 34 -1.16 -8.65 2.69
N SER A 35 0.12 -8.84 2.98
CA SER A 35 1.04 -9.63 2.16
C SER A 35 0.76 -11.14 2.15
N ALA A 36 -0.04 -11.65 3.10
CA ALA A 36 -0.51 -13.03 3.08
C ALA A 36 -1.59 -13.27 2.02
N GLN A 37 -2.37 -12.24 1.68
CA GLN A 37 -3.54 -12.34 0.80
C GLN A 37 -3.29 -11.73 -0.59
N PHE A 38 -2.54 -10.63 -0.65
CA PHE A 38 -2.38 -9.83 -1.85
C PHE A 38 -0.93 -9.74 -2.30
N ARG A 39 -0.73 -9.69 -3.63
CA ARG A 39 0.59 -9.45 -4.22
C ARG A 39 0.95 -7.96 -4.22
N ARG A 40 -0.03 -7.11 -4.53
CA ARG A 40 0.12 -5.65 -4.54
C ARG A 40 -1.01 -4.99 -3.77
N VAL A 41 -0.72 -3.83 -3.20
CA VAL A 41 -1.75 -2.96 -2.62
C VAL A 41 -1.55 -1.52 -3.02
N ILE A 42 -2.64 -0.79 -3.32
CA ILE A 42 -2.62 0.67 -3.42
C ILE A 42 -2.70 1.23 -2.00
N VAL A 43 -1.60 1.81 -1.54
CA VAL A 43 -1.46 2.29 -0.15
C VAL A 43 -2.02 3.70 -0.04
N MET A 44 -3.05 3.87 0.78
CA MET A 44 -3.69 5.16 1.03
C MET A 44 -2.78 6.11 1.84
N PRO A 45 -2.81 7.44 1.55
CA PRO A 45 -1.80 8.38 2.03
C PRO A 45 -2.21 9.17 3.27
N ASN A 46 -3.36 8.86 3.87
CA ASN A 46 -3.97 9.58 4.98
C ASN A 46 -3.39 9.20 6.36
N LEU A 47 -2.06 9.20 6.46
CA LEU A 47 -1.37 9.17 7.73
C LEU A 47 -1.54 10.51 8.48
N VAL A 48 -1.00 10.59 9.70
CA VAL A 48 -0.93 11.82 10.49
C VAL A 48 0.54 12.10 10.81
N PRO A 49 1.19 13.08 10.16
CA PRO A 49 0.70 13.90 9.04
C PRO A 49 0.54 13.11 7.72
N PRO A 50 -0.24 13.62 6.74
CA PRO A 50 -0.50 12.92 5.48
C PRO A 50 0.75 12.85 4.58
N VAL A 51 0.77 11.86 3.70
CA VAL A 51 1.84 11.66 2.72
C VAL A 51 1.59 12.53 1.49
N THR A 52 2.22 13.70 1.40
CA THR A 52 1.94 14.70 0.35
C THR A 52 3.03 14.84 -0.72
N THR A 53 4.20 14.21 -0.52
CA THR A 53 5.36 14.32 -1.43
C THR A 53 5.93 12.95 -1.78
N ALA A 54 6.69 12.89 -2.88
CA ALA A 54 7.39 11.68 -3.29
C ALA A 54 8.36 11.17 -2.21
N ALA A 55 9.09 12.08 -1.55
CA ALA A 55 10.01 11.73 -0.46
C ALA A 55 9.29 11.07 0.72
N LEU A 56 8.13 11.61 1.13
CA LEU A 56 7.32 10.99 2.19
C LEU A 56 6.80 9.61 1.78
N ALA A 57 6.39 9.44 0.51
CA ALA A 57 5.93 8.16 -0.01
C ALA A 57 7.05 7.11 -0.05
N ILE A 58 8.27 7.49 -0.45
CA ILE A 58 9.44 6.61 -0.43
C ILE A 58 9.77 6.17 0.99
N ALA A 59 9.88 7.11 1.93
CA ALA A 59 10.16 6.80 3.33
C ALA A 59 9.09 5.89 3.95
N TYR A 60 7.81 6.12 3.62
CA TYR A 60 6.73 5.26 4.09
C TYR A 60 6.79 3.86 3.46
N ARG A 61 7.10 3.78 2.17
CA ARG A 61 7.31 2.49 1.47
C ARG A 61 8.41 1.68 2.13
N GLU A 62 9.53 2.30 2.50
CA GLU A 62 10.64 1.64 3.18
C GLU A 62 10.21 1.07 4.53
N ARG A 63 9.46 1.82 5.35
CA ARG A 63 8.89 1.31 6.61
C ARG A 63 7.95 0.14 6.39
N ILE A 64 7.11 0.18 5.35
CA ILE A 64 6.24 -0.95 5.00
C ILE A 64 7.07 -2.19 4.67
N LEU A 65 8.09 -2.05 3.81
CA LEU A 65 8.91 -3.17 3.36
C LEU A 65 9.69 -3.85 4.50
N GLN A 66 10.06 -3.10 5.54
CA GLN A 66 10.68 -3.67 6.75
C GLN A 66 9.78 -4.66 7.51
N HIS A 67 8.46 -4.59 7.31
CA HIS A 67 7.48 -5.46 7.96
C HIS A 67 6.96 -6.58 7.04
N VAL A 68 7.47 -6.70 5.81
CA VAL A 68 7.12 -7.80 4.91
C VAL A 68 7.83 -9.08 5.39
N PRO A 69 7.10 -10.17 5.67
CA PRO A 69 7.71 -11.42 6.09
C PRO A 69 8.71 -11.98 5.06
N VAL A 70 9.79 -12.58 5.54
CA VAL A 70 10.81 -13.20 4.68
C VAL A 70 10.18 -14.20 3.71
N GLY A 71 10.57 -14.14 2.44
CA GLY A 71 10.05 -15.02 1.38
C GLY A 71 8.70 -14.60 0.79
N ARG A 72 8.09 -13.49 1.26
CA ARG A 72 6.87 -12.94 0.65
C ARG A 72 7.20 -11.89 -0.41
N ALA A 73 6.61 -12.05 -1.59
CA ALA A 73 6.59 -11.00 -2.59
C ALA A 73 5.40 -10.07 -2.32
N PHE A 74 5.68 -8.84 -1.95
CA PHE A 74 4.67 -7.82 -1.67
C PHE A 74 5.12 -6.46 -2.22
N GLU A 75 4.27 -5.86 -3.05
CA GLU A 75 4.57 -4.57 -3.68
C GLU A 75 3.55 -3.51 -3.24
N PRO A 76 3.93 -2.62 -2.30
CA PRO A 76 3.13 -1.45 -1.95
C PRO A 76 3.24 -0.38 -3.05
N LEU A 77 2.11 -0.10 -3.69
CA LEU A 77 1.94 0.92 -4.72
C LEU A 77 1.51 2.22 -4.02
N MET A 78 2.44 3.17 -3.88
CA MET A 78 2.23 4.34 -3.02
C MET A 78 1.32 5.37 -3.68
N THR A 79 0.67 6.18 -2.86
CA THR A 79 -0.14 7.32 -3.31
C THR A 79 0.22 8.59 -2.56
N LEU A 80 -0.18 9.74 -3.11
CA LEU A 80 -0.10 11.03 -2.42
C LEU A 80 -1.48 11.53 -2.00
N TYR A 81 -1.54 12.21 -0.87
CA TYR A 81 -2.71 12.94 -0.41
C TYR A 81 -2.79 14.28 -1.17
N MET A 82 -3.92 14.55 -1.84
CA MET A 82 -4.14 15.81 -2.54
C MET A 82 -4.45 16.93 -1.55
N THR A 83 -3.76 18.05 -1.69
CA THR A 83 -3.98 19.27 -0.89
C THR A 83 -3.97 20.49 -1.81
N ASP A 84 -4.35 21.66 -1.30
CA ASP A 84 -4.21 22.92 -2.04
C ASP A 84 -2.74 23.24 -2.40
N GLY A 85 -1.78 22.67 -1.66
CA GLY A 85 -0.35 22.78 -1.94
C GLY A 85 0.17 21.77 -2.97
N THR A 86 -0.67 20.88 -3.51
CA THR A 86 -0.24 19.91 -4.52
C THR A 86 -0.02 20.60 -5.87
N THR A 87 1.23 20.73 -6.28
CA THR A 87 1.62 21.40 -7.53
C THR A 87 1.94 20.42 -8.66
N PRO A 88 1.91 20.84 -9.93
CA PRO A 88 2.37 20.01 -11.05
C PRO A 88 3.82 19.53 -10.93
N ALA A 89 4.69 20.30 -10.25
CA ALA A 89 6.07 19.88 -9.99
C ALA A 89 6.12 18.64 -9.09
N ILE A 90 5.34 18.63 -8.00
CA ILE A 90 5.19 17.48 -7.11
C ILE A 90 4.71 16.24 -7.89
N ILE A 91 3.77 16.41 -8.83
CA ILE A 91 3.27 15.29 -9.66
C ILE A 91 4.37 14.72 -10.55
N ARG A 92 5.20 15.58 -11.18
CA ARG A 92 6.32 15.12 -12.01
C ARG A 92 7.37 14.38 -11.18
N GLU A 93 7.73 14.91 -10.01
CA GLU A 93 8.66 14.26 -9.08
C GLU A 93 8.12 12.91 -8.59
N ALA A 94 6.84 12.87 -8.21
CA ALA A 94 6.16 11.64 -7.81
C ALA A 94 6.18 10.59 -8.92
N LYS A 95 5.89 10.98 -10.16
CA LYS A 95 5.97 10.07 -11.31
C LYS A 95 7.41 9.59 -11.55
N ALA A 96 8.39 10.49 -11.47
CA ALA A 96 9.81 10.18 -11.66
C ALA A 96 10.36 9.23 -10.59
N SER A 97 9.78 9.23 -9.37
CA SER A 97 10.19 8.33 -8.29
C SER A 97 10.01 6.84 -8.60
N GLY A 98 9.11 6.49 -9.53
CA GLY A 98 8.74 5.11 -9.83
C GLY A 98 7.96 4.38 -8.73
N VAL A 99 7.71 5.01 -7.56
CA VAL A 99 7.00 4.37 -6.43
C VAL A 99 5.59 4.90 -6.22
N VAL A 100 5.27 6.11 -6.69
CA VAL A 100 3.93 6.70 -6.60
C VAL A 100 3.11 6.37 -7.85
N PHE A 101 1.94 5.78 -7.64
CA PHE A 101 1.04 5.33 -8.71
C PHE A 101 -0.24 6.14 -8.84
N ALA A 102 -0.66 6.84 -7.78
CA ALA A 102 -1.87 7.66 -7.80
C ALA A 102 -1.81 8.83 -6.81
N VAL A 103 -2.77 9.75 -6.96
CA VAL A 103 -3.05 10.81 -5.99
C VAL A 103 -4.49 10.62 -5.51
N LYS A 104 -4.70 10.70 -4.20
CA LYS A 104 -6.00 10.51 -3.58
C LYS A 104 -6.55 11.84 -3.07
N TYR A 105 -7.74 12.18 -3.57
CA TYR A 105 -8.57 13.25 -3.04
C TYR A 105 -9.41 12.75 -1.85
N TYR A 106 -9.53 13.57 -0.82
CA TYR A 106 -10.41 13.40 0.32
C TYR A 106 -11.24 14.68 0.49
N PRO A 107 -12.57 14.57 0.70
CA PRO A 107 -13.44 15.72 0.99
C PRO A 107 -13.29 16.23 2.44
#